data_AF-A0A5C9AU56-F1
#
_entry.id   AF-A0A5C9AU56-F1
#
_cell.length_a   1.000
_cell.length_b   1.000
_cell.length_c   1.000
_cell.angle_alpha   90.00
_cell.angle_beta   90.00
_cell.angle_gamma   90.00
#
_symmetry.space_group_name_H-M   'P 1'
#
loop_
_entity.id
_entity.type
_entity.pdbx_description
1 polymer ?
#
loop_
_entity_poly.entity_id
_entity_poly.type
_entity_poly.pdbx_seq_one_letter_code
_entity_poly.pdbx_strand_id
1 'polypeptide(L)' 'GEKLWQGRLPAGGQATPMTYEVNGKQYVVISAGGHGSFGTKMGDYIVAYALPDDVK' A
#
# COMPACT_ATOMS: atom_id res chain seq x y z
N GLY A 1 -7.67 -18.30 4.27
CA GLY A 1 -6.75 -17.92 5.36
C GLY A 1 -7.40 -16.84 6.21
N GLU A 2 -6.80 -16.53 7.35
CA GLU A 2 -7.27 -15.52 8.31
C GLU A 2 -6.72 -14.12 7.97
N LYS A 3 -7.51 -13.06 8.16
CA LYS A 3 -7.08 -11.68 7.93
C LYS A 3 -6.31 -11.16 9.15
N LEU A 4 -4.99 -10.98 8.99
CA LEU A 4 -4.12 -10.49 10.07
C LEU A 4 -3.97 -8.95 10.10
N TRP A 5 -4.10 -8.27 8.96
CA TRP A 5 -3.91 -6.82 8.86
C TRP A 5 -4.68 -6.22 7.67
N GLN A 6 -5.04 -4.93 7.78
CA GLN A 6 -5.59 -4.14 6.68
C GLN A 6 -5.21 -2.65 6.85
N GLY A 7 -4.91 -1.97 5.75
CA GLY A 7 -4.65 -0.53 5.69
C GLY A 7 -5.61 0.17 4.73
N ARG A 8 -6.13 1.35 5.11
CA ARG A 8 -6.98 2.15 4.21
C ARG A 8 -6.12 2.94 3.23
N LEU A 9 -6.40 2.80 1.95
CA LEU A 9 -5.77 3.60 0.89
C LEU A 9 -6.49 4.95 0.71
N PRO A 10 -5.75 6.00 0.28
CA PRO A 10 -6.31 7.33 0.02
C PRO A 10 -7.16 7.39 -1.26
N ALA A 11 -6.99 6.43 -2.17
CA ALA A 11 -7.68 6.29 -3.45
C ALA A 11 -7.90 4.79 -3.79
N GLY A 12 -8.35 4.48 -5.02
CA GLY A 12 -8.54 3.10 -5.48
C GLY A 12 -7.26 2.25 -5.42
N GLY A 13 -7.36 1.00 -4.95
CA GLY A 13 -6.22 0.07 -4.81
C GLY A 13 -6.22 -1.05 -5.83
N GLN A 14 -6.38 -0.72 -7.13
CA GLN A 14 -6.57 -1.71 -8.19
C GLN A 14 -5.26 -2.33 -8.70
N ALA A 15 -4.10 -1.71 -8.40
CA ALA A 15 -2.80 -2.23 -8.80
C ALA A 15 -2.41 -3.45 -7.97
N THR A 16 -1.67 -4.39 -8.58
CA THR A 16 -1.02 -5.47 -7.85
C THR A 16 0.05 -4.89 -6.92
N PRO A 17 0.01 -5.15 -5.60
CA PRO A 17 1.06 -4.72 -4.69
C PRO A 17 2.36 -5.48 -4.97
N MET A 18 3.49 -4.86 -4.65
CA MET A 18 4.82 -5.48 -4.73
C MET A 18 5.61 -5.26 -3.45
N THR A 19 6.71 -5.99 -3.29
CA THR A 19 7.64 -5.81 -2.17
C THR A 19 9.06 -5.66 -2.68
N TYR A 20 9.86 -4.90 -1.92
CA TYR A 20 11.31 -4.83 -2.08
C TYR A 20 11.97 -4.59 -0.72
N GLU A 21 13.28 -4.78 -0.66
CA GLU A 21 14.09 -4.49 0.51
C GLU A 21 15.16 -3.45 0.17
N VAL A 22 15.41 -2.55 1.11
CA VAL A 22 16.55 -1.63 1.07
C VAL A 22 17.07 -1.40 2.49
N ASN A 23 18.39 -1.45 2.67
CA ASN A 23 19.06 -1.28 3.97
C ASN A 23 18.51 -2.21 5.07
N GLY A 24 18.18 -3.46 4.72
CA GLY A 24 17.64 -4.45 5.66
C GLY A 24 16.19 -4.21 6.08
N LYS A 25 15.49 -3.24 5.46
CA LYS A 25 14.08 -2.95 5.72
C LYS A 25 13.22 -3.35 4.54
N GLN A 26 12.22 -4.19 4.79
CA GLN A 26 11.25 -4.62 3.78
C GLN A 26 10.08 -3.64 3.68
N TYR A 27 9.66 -3.38 2.45
CA TYR A 27 8.53 -2.52 2.13
C TYR A 27 7.49 -3.30 1.33
N VAL A 28 6.21 -3.04 1.61
CA VAL A 28 5.08 -3.42 0.76
C VAL A 28 4.54 -2.15 0.13
N VAL A 29 4.49 -2.09 -1.20
CA VAL A 29 4.15 -0.88 -1.95
C VAL A 29 3.02 -1.14 -2.93
N ILE A 30 2.13 -0.15 -3.05
CA ILE A 30 1.04 -0.14 -4.02
C ILE A 30 0.86 1.25 -4.61
N SER A 31 0.60 1.32 -5.92
CA SER A 31 0.03 2.51 -6.55
C SER A 31 -1.48 2.54 -6.28
N ALA A 32 -1.92 3.54 -5.53
CA ALA A 32 -3.32 3.79 -5.24
C ALA A 32 -3.86 4.84 -6.23
N GLY A 33 -4.32 4.35 -7.38
CA GLY A 33 -4.99 5.13 -8.43
C GLY A 33 -6.50 4.94 -8.38
N GLY A 34 -7.24 6.03 -8.25
CA GLY A 34 -8.70 6.02 -8.40
C GLY A 34 -9.13 6.16 -9.85
N HIS A 35 -10.18 5.43 -10.24
CA HIS A 35 -10.81 5.56 -11.55
C HIS A 35 -12.33 5.67 -11.41
N GLY A 36 -12.91 6.65 -12.12
CA GLY A 36 -14.34 6.98 -12.05
C GLY A 36 -15.25 5.81 -12.40
N SER A 37 -14.91 5.03 -13.43
CA SER A 37 -15.71 3.86 -13.83
C SER A 37 -15.73 2.73 -12.78
N PHE A 38 -14.81 2.74 -11.82
CA PHE A 38 -14.79 1.79 -10.70
C PHE A 38 -15.45 2.33 -9.43
N GLY A 39 -16.01 3.55 -9.46
CA GLY A 39 -16.62 4.18 -8.28
C GLY A 39 -15.64 4.40 -7.12
N THR A 40 -14.33 4.36 -7.41
CA THR A 40 -13.29 4.55 -6.39
C THR A 40 -12.99 6.03 -6.21
N LYS A 41 -12.55 6.41 -5.02
CA LYS A 41 -12.08 7.77 -4.76
C LYS A 41 -10.92 8.09 -5.71
N MET A 42 -11.06 9.16 -6.49
CA MET A 42 -10.02 9.66 -7.40
C MET A 42 -8.76 10.08 -6.62
N GLY A 43 -7.61 9.86 -7.24
CA GLY A 43 -6.31 10.19 -6.68
C GLY A 43 -5.20 9.39 -7.37
N ASP A 44 -3.96 9.82 -7.15
CA ASP A 44 -2.75 9.16 -7.63
C ASP A 44 -1.70 9.23 -6.52
N TYR A 45 -1.44 8.09 -5.88
CA TYR A 45 -0.55 7.99 -4.74
C TYR A 45 0.29 6.73 -4.84
N ILE A 46 1.54 6.81 -4.38
CA ILE A 46 2.32 5.63 -4.00
C ILE A 46 2.26 5.50 -2.49
N VAL A 47 1.79 4.35 -2.01
CA VAL A 47 1.72 4.05 -0.57
C VAL A 47 2.70 2.93 -0.28
N ALA A 48 3.61 3.17 0.67
CA ALA A 48 4.56 2.18 1.15
C ALA A 48 4.33 1.91 2.64
N TYR A 49 4.24 0.63 2.99
CA TYR A 49 4.15 0.16 4.37
C TYR A 49 5.45 -0.56 4.73
N ALA A 50 5.91 -0.32 5.95
CA ALA A 50 6.98 -1.09 6.57
C ALA A 50 6.67 -1.21 8.06
N LEU A 51 7.28 -2.19 8.71
CA LEU A 51 7.28 -2.21 10.17
C LEU A 51 8.00 -0.94 10.69
N PRO A 52 7.61 -0.45 11.89
CA PRO A 52 8.40 0.55 12.58
C PRO A 52 9.86 0.13 12.65
N ASP A 53 10.78 1.08 12.60
CA ASP A 53 12.15 0.78 13.00
C ASP A 53 12.14 0.34 14.46
N ASP A 54 13.03 -0.58 14.83
CA ASP A 54 13.25 -0.94 16.22
C ASP A 54 13.74 0.30 16.96
N VAL A 55 12.81 1.11 17.49
CA VAL A 55 13.12 2.15 18.46
C VAL A 55 13.45 1.41 19.75
N LYS A 56 14.72 1.09 19.95
CA LYS A 56 15.27 0.79 21.26
C LYS A 56 15.37 2.06 22.10
#